data_AF-A0AAN6S0S5-F1
#
_entry.id   AF-A0AAN6S0S5-F1
#
_cell.length_a   1.000
_cell.length_b   1.000
_cell.length_c   1.000
_cell.angle_alpha   90.00
_cell.angle_beta   90.00
_cell.angle_gamma   90.00
#
_symmetry.space_group_name_H-M   'P 1'
#
loop_
_entity.id
_entity.type
_entity.pdbx_description
1 polymer ?
#
loop_
_entity_poly.entity_id
_entity_poly.type
_entity_poly.pdbx_seq_one_letter_code
_entity_poly.pdbx_strand_id
1 'polypeptide(L)'
;PGCTEVSAAREASGKRATAVGSLRPDIVLYHEEDPRANSISAIVRHDLSLRPDVLLIMGTSLTTDGVKFLVKDFAKVVHERAGKVVFMNLTEPSKSTWENVINYWVEWDCDAWVRDLMGR
;
A
#
# COMPACT_ATOMS: atom_id res chain seq x y z
N PRO A 1 1.35 -2.33 -32.42
CA PRO A 1 2.14 -1.10 -32.18
C PRO A 1 3.08 -0.82 -33.36
N GLY A 2 3.04 0.39 -33.94
CA GLY A 2 3.83 0.69 -35.15
C GLY A 2 5.35 0.54 -34.98
N CYS A 3 5.85 0.63 -33.75
CA CYS A 3 7.27 0.40 -33.44
C CYS A 3 7.76 -1.03 -33.75
N THR A 4 6.89 -2.05 -33.60
CA THR A 4 7.23 -3.44 -33.94
C THR A 4 7.39 -3.62 -35.45
N GLU A 5 6.47 -3.04 -36.23
CA GLU A 5 6.49 -3.10 -37.69
C GLU A 5 7.71 -2.39 -38.27
N VAL A 6 8.07 -1.22 -37.71
CA VAL A 6 9.27 -0.48 -38.12
C VAL A 6 10.55 -1.29 -37.85
N SER A 7 10.64 -1.98 -36.71
CA SER A 7 11.80 -2.83 -36.42
C SER A 7 11.90 -4.02 -37.39
N ALA A 8 10.78 -4.71 -37.63
CA ALA A 8 10.73 -5.86 -38.54
C ALA A 8 11.10 -5.46 -39.98
N ALA A 9 10.60 -4.32 -40.47
CA ALA A 9 10.94 -3.81 -41.80
C ALA A 9 12.43 -3.49 -41.95
N ARG A 10 13.08 -3.01 -40.88
CA ARG A 10 14.53 -2.75 -40.87
C ARG A 10 15.34 -4.04 -40.96
N GLU A 11 15.00 -5.03 -40.14
CA GLU A 11 15.65 -6.35 -40.17
C GLU A 11 15.50 -7.02 -41.54
N ALA A 12 14.30 -6.98 -42.14
CA ALA A 12 14.05 -7.49 -43.48
C ALA A 12 14.91 -6.80 -44.57
N SER A 13 15.30 -5.54 -44.33
CA SER A 13 16.22 -4.78 -45.21
C SER A 13 17.71 -4.96 -44.89
N GLY A 14 18.07 -5.93 -44.02
CA GLY A 14 19.44 -6.17 -43.58
C GLY A 14 20.01 -5.13 -42.62
N LYS A 15 19.17 -4.22 -42.12
CA LYS A 15 19.56 -3.19 -41.14
C LYS A 15 19.35 -3.72 -39.72
N ARG A 16 20.12 -3.19 -38.77
CA ARG A 16 19.94 -3.52 -37.34
C ARG A 16 18.53 -3.17 -36.86
N ALA A 17 17.96 -4.08 -36.06
CA ALA A 17 16.72 -3.90 -35.31
C ALA A 17 16.73 -2.60 -34.48
N THR A 18 15.54 -2.05 -34.23
CA THR A 18 15.36 -0.86 -33.38
C THR A 18 14.56 -1.20 -32.14
N ALA A 19 14.76 -0.45 -31.07
CA ALA A 19 14.02 -0.68 -29.83
C ALA A 19 12.51 -0.57 -30.05
N VAL A 20 11.78 -1.62 -29.67
CA VAL A 20 10.32 -1.64 -29.59
C VAL A 20 9.97 -1.21 -28.18
N GLY A 21 9.29 -0.07 -28.04
CA GLY A 21 8.87 0.43 -26.73
C GLY A 21 7.89 -0.54 -26.05
N SER A 22 8.03 -0.73 -24.74
CA SER A 22 7.08 -1.45 -23.89
C SER A 22 6.29 -0.47 -23.04
N LEU A 23 5.03 -0.83 -22.73
CA LEU A 23 4.25 -0.10 -21.74
C LEU A 23 4.71 -0.52 -20.36
N ARG A 24 5.11 0.46 -19.56
CA ARG A 24 5.42 0.26 -18.15
C ARG A 24 4.12 0.38 -17.35
N PRO A 25 3.77 -0.61 -16.50
CA PRO A 25 2.64 -0.48 -15.59
C PRO A 25 2.79 0.76 -14.70
N ASP A 26 1.67 1.44 -14.40
CA ASP A 26 1.64 2.59 -13.48
C ASP A 26 1.73 2.12 -12.03
N ILE A 27 2.92 1.66 -11.67
CA ILE A 27 3.29 1.21 -10.33
C ILE A 27 4.59 1.89 -9.91
N VAL A 28 4.68 2.19 -8.61
CA VAL A 28 5.90 2.71 -7.98
C VAL A 28 6.81 1.53 -7.70
N LEU A 29 8.02 1.55 -8.27
CA LEU A 29 9.02 0.53 -8.01
C LEU A 29 9.80 0.87 -6.74
N TYR A 30 10.54 -0.11 -6.23
CA TYR A 30 11.47 0.15 -5.14
C TYR A 30 12.47 1.23 -5.54
N HIS A 31 12.75 2.13 -4.59
CA HIS A 31 13.65 3.26 -4.76
C HIS A 31 13.17 4.37 -5.71
N GLU A 32 11.92 4.31 -6.16
CA GLU A 32 11.29 5.43 -6.85
C GLU A 32 10.43 6.25 -5.90
N GLU A 33 10.35 7.55 -6.17
CA GLU A 33 9.36 8.41 -5.53
C GLU A 33 8.00 8.20 -6.21
N ASP A 34 6.93 8.13 -5.42
CA ASP A 34 5.57 8.13 -5.98
C ASP A 34 5.28 9.52 -6.59
N PRO A 35 4.97 9.63 -7.89
CA PRO A 35 4.61 10.90 -8.53
C PRO A 35 3.43 11.62 -7.85
N ARG A 36 2.61 10.87 -7.10
CA ARG A 36 1.41 11.32 -6.38
C ARG A 36 1.66 11.53 -4.89
N ALA A 37 2.91 11.44 -4.41
CA ALA A 37 3.24 11.56 -2.99
C ALA A 37 2.62 12.81 -2.33
N ASN A 38 2.60 13.95 -3.03
CA ASN A 38 1.99 15.18 -2.54
C ASN A 38 0.46 15.05 -2.37
N SER A 39 -0.22 14.46 -3.35
CA SER A 39 -1.67 14.23 -3.30
C SER A 39 -2.04 13.23 -2.21
N ILE A 40 -1.27 12.14 -2.08
CA ILE A 40 -1.43 11.16 -1.00
C ILE A 40 -1.23 11.84 0.35
N SER A 41 -0.17 12.65 0.51
CA SER A 41 0.09 13.39 1.75
C SER A 41 -1.05 14.35 2.11
N ALA A 42 -1.66 15.02 1.12
CA ALA A 42 -2.81 15.89 1.35
C ALA A 42 -4.02 15.12 1.86
N ILE A 43 -4.31 13.94 1.30
CA ILE A 43 -5.39 13.04 1.76
C ILE A 43 -5.11 12.56 3.18
N VAL A 44 -3.89 12.08 3.44
CA VAL A 44 -3.48 11.63 4.79
C VAL A 44 -3.67 12.74 5.83
N ARG A 45 -3.24 13.97 5.53
CA ARG A 45 -3.44 15.12 6.43
C ARG A 45 -4.91 15.45 6.63
N HIS A 46 -5.71 15.36 5.58
CA HIS A 46 -7.16 15.57 5.68
C HIS A 46 -7.79 14.53 6.61
N ASP A 47 -7.52 13.24 6.40
CA ASP A 47 -8.08 12.16 7.20
C ASP A 47 -7.63 12.23 8.68
N LEU A 48 -6.37 12.58 8.93
CA LEU A 48 -5.89 12.85 10.30
C LEU A 48 -6.64 14.00 10.96
N SER A 49 -7.00 15.05 10.20
CA SER A 49 -7.75 16.19 10.72
C SER A 49 -9.19 15.84 11.12
N LEU A 50 -9.76 14.77 10.56
CA LEU A 50 -11.07 14.25 10.95
C LEU A 50 -11.03 13.53 12.32
N ARG A 51 -9.83 13.25 12.84
CA ARG A 51 -9.56 12.60 14.13
C ARG A 51 -10.35 11.29 14.28
N PRO A 52 -10.01 10.24 13.52
CA PRO A 52 -10.76 8.97 13.57
C PRO A 52 -10.72 8.32 14.95
N ASP A 53 -11.77 7.54 15.27
CA ASP A 53 -11.89 6.78 16.52
C ASP A 53 -11.34 5.34 16.40
N VAL A 54 -11.19 4.84 15.18
CA VAL A 54 -10.72 3.48 14.91
C VAL A 54 -9.77 3.50 13.73
N LEU A 55 -8.63 2.81 13.87
CA LEU A 55 -7.75 2.46 12.77
C LEU A 55 -7.77 0.95 12.59
N LEU A 56 -8.26 0.49 11.44
CA LEU A 56 -8.27 -0.91 11.06
C LEU A 56 -7.14 -1.17 10.05
N ILE A 57 -6.21 -2.03 10.41
CA ILE A 57 -5.04 -2.41 9.60
C ILE A 57 -5.23 -3.86 9.19
N MET A 58 -5.19 -4.16 7.90
CA MET A 58 -5.46 -5.51 7.37
C MET A 58 -4.50 -5.87 6.24
N GLY A 59 -4.22 -7.16 6.09
CA GLY A 59 -3.57 -7.70 4.88
C GLY A 59 -2.16 -7.15 4.60
N THR A 60 -1.41 -6.77 5.63
CA THR A 60 -0.07 -6.19 5.50
C THR A 60 0.90 -6.74 6.52
N SER A 61 2.15 -6.93 6.11
CA SER A 61 3.26 -7.34 6.98
C SER A 61 3.90 -6.16 7.72
N LEU A 62 3.51 -4.92 7.41
CA LEU A 62 4.02 -3.70 8.05
C LEU A 62 5.56 -3.54 7.94
N THR A 63 6.17 -4.05 6.86
CA THR A 63 7.63 -4.04 6.67
C THR A 63 8.15 -2.77 6.00
N THR A 64 7.36 -2.12 5.15
CA THR A 64 7.76 -0.92 4.39
C THR A 64 7.71 0.35 5.24
N ASP A 65 8.78 1.14 5.23
CA ASP A 65 8.91 2.30 6.13
C ASP A 65 7.83 3.37 5.94
N GLY A 66 7.42 3.66 4.71
CA GLY A 66 6.34 4.62 4.44
C GLY A 66 5.02 4.23 5.12
N VAL A 67 4.69 2.94 5.11
CA VAL A 67 3.50 2.40 5.80
C VAL A 67 3.67 2.47 7.32
N LYS A 68 4.89 2.22 7.82
CA LYS A 68 5.17 2.31 9.27
C LYS A 68 4.91 3.71 9.81
N PHE A 69 5.39 4.74 9.12
CA PHE A 69 5.16 6.13 9.51
C PHE A 69 3.69 6.49 9.46
N LEU A 70 3.01 6.13 8.36
CA LEU A 70 1.58 6.37 8.19
C LEU A 70 0.75 5.79 9.34
N VAL A 71 0.96 4.52 9.67
CA VAL A 71 0.21 3.84 10.75
C VAL A 71 0.48 4.51 12.10
N LYS A 72 1.72 4.90 12.39
CA LYS A 72 2.06 5.58 13.64
C LYS A 72 1.39 6.94 13.79
N ASP A 73 1.33 7.72 12.71
CA ASP A 73 0.65 9.02 12.70
C ASP A 73 -0.86 8.87 12.98
N PHE A 74 -1.52 7.93 12.30
CA PHE A 74 -2.94 7.66 12.55
C PHE A 74 -3.18 7.10 13.95
N ALA A 75 -2.37 6.14 14.40
CA ALA A 75 -2.52 5.54 15.72
C ALA A 75 -2.43 6.58 16.83
N LYS A 76 -1.49 7.54 16.72
CA LYS A 76 -1.40 8.65 17.66
C LYS A 76 -2.71 9.44 17.76
N VAL A 77 -3.26 9.86 16.61
CA VAL A 77 -4.51 10.64 16.58
C VAL A 77 -5.70 9.84 17.10
N VAL A 78 -5.78 8.54 16.77
CA VAL A 78 -6.82 7.64 17.28
C VAL A 78 -6.72 7.51 18.80
N HIS A 79 -5.51 7.32 19.34
CA HIS A 79 -5.30 7.20 20.79
C HIS A 79 -5.58 8.49 21.56
N GLU A 80 -5.34 9.67 20.97
CA GLU A 80 -5.73 10.97 21.57
C GLU A 80 -7.23 11.06 21.85
N ARG A 81 -8.07 10.30 21.11
CA ARG A 81 -9.51 10.21 21.34
C ARG A 81 -9.93 8.98 22.15
N ALA A 82 -8.99 8.29 22.77
CA ALA A 82 -9.21 6.97 23.41
C ALA A 82 -9.77 5.90 22.44
N GLY A 83 -9.57 6.12 21.14
CA GLY A 83 -9.91 5.19 20.08
C GLY A 83 -9.04 3.95 20.05
N LYS A 84 -9.31 3.03 19.13
CA LYS A 84 -8.65 1.71 19.06
C LYS A 84 -7.98 1.46 17.71
N VAL A 85 -6.77 0.92 17.77
CA VAL A 85 -6.03 0.42 16.62
C VAL A 85 -6.13 -1.10 16.61
N VAL A 86 -6.72 -1.64 15.56
CA VAL A 86 -6.95 -3.07 15.37
C VAL A 86 -6.12 -3.54 14.18
N PHE A 87 -5.34 -4.58 14.38
CA PHE A 87 -4.58 -5.24 13.32
C PHE A 87 -5.14 -6.64 13.09
N MET A 88 -5.60 -6.91 11.88
CA MET A 88 -6.10 -8.20 11.46
C MET A 88 -5.17 -8.82 10.44
N ASN A 89 -4.52 -9.90 10.85
CA ASN A 89 -3.67 -10.69 9.98
C ASN A 89 -3.38 -12.04 10.62
N LEU A 90 -2.98 -13.03 9.81
CA LEU A 90 -2.60 -14.37 10.30
C LEU A 90 -1.29 -14.36 11.11
N THR A 91 -0.44 -13.35 10.94
CA THR A 91 0.85 -13.26 11.62
C THR A 91 0.85 -12.12 12.62
N GLU A 92 1.31 -12.39 13.84
CA GLU A 92 1.45 -11.38 14.90
C GLU A 92 2.41 -10.26 14.47
N PRO A 93 2.08 -8.98 14.70
CA PRO A 93 2.97 -7.88 14.38
C PRO A 93 4.17 -7.87 15.33
N SER A 94 5.33 -7.40 14.86
CA SER A 94 6.54 -7.31 15.69
C SER A 94 6.32 -6.46 16.94
N LYS A 95 6.38 -7.09 18.12
CA LYS A 95 6.19 -6.41 19.42
C LYS A 95 7.14 -5.24 19.60
N SER A 96 8.42 -5.38 19.24
CA SER A 96 9.40 -4.30 19.41
C SER A 96 9.07 -3.00 18.67
N THR A 97 8.27 -3.08 17.60
CA THR A 97 7.92 -1.92 16.77
C THR A 97 6.51 -1.41 17.02
N TRP A 98 5.60 -2.32 17.38
CA TRP A 98 4.15 -2.06 17.41
C TRP A 98 3.54 -2.14 18.80
N GLU A 99 4.35 -2.44 19.82
CA GLU A 99 3.97 -2.30 21.22
C GLU A 99 3.51 -0.86 21.48
N ASN A 100 2.39 -0.72 22.19
CA ASN A 100 1.67 0.53 22.46
C ASN A 100 1.06 1.23 21.23
N VAL A 101 1.25 0.73 20.01
CA VAL A 101 0.59 1.27 18.80
C VAL A 101 -0.66 0.47 18.49
N ILE A 102 -0.56 -0.86 18.45
CA ILE A 102 -1.67 -1.75 18.13
C ILE A 102 -2.33 -2.20 19.43
N ASN A 103 -3.64 -1.97 19.58
CA ASN A 103 -4.38 -2.37 20.78
C ASN A 103 -4.84 -3.83 20.70
N TYR A 104 -5.23 -4.28 19.51
CA TYR A 104 -5.72 -5.63 19.29
C TYR A 104 -5.08 -6.23 18.05
N TRP A 105 -4.57 -7.45 18.20
CA TRP A 105 -4.26 -8.31 17.07
C TRP A 105 -5.35 -9.38 16.97
N VAL A 106 -5.92 -9.50 15.78
CA VAL A 106 -6.92 -10.51 15.43
C VAL A 106 -6.26 -11.47 14.46
N GLU A 107 -5.98 -12.68 14.93
CA GLU A 107 -5.44 -13.76 14.11
C GLU A 107 -6.54 -14.33 13.20
N TRP A 108 -6.72 -13.74 12.03
CA TRP A 108 -7.72 -14.17 11.05
C TRP A 108 -7.29 -13.84 9.63
N ASP A 109 -7.62 -14.74 8.70
CA ASP A 109 -7.69 -14.46 7.27
C ASP A 109 -8.71 -13.34 6.96
N CYS A 110 -8.28 -12.33 6.21
CA CYS A 110 -9.08 -11.13 5.94
C CYS A 110 -10.35 -11.47 5.14
N ASP A 111 -10.25 -12.34 4.14
CA ASP A 111 -11.40 -12.70 3.31
C ASP A 111 -12.39 -13.58 4.07
N ALA A 112 -11.90 -14.50 4.92
CA ALA A 112 -12.75 -15.30 5.79
C ALA A 112 -13.52 -14.43 6.79
N TRP A 113 -12.87 -13.41 7.34
CA TRP A 113 -13.53 -12.46 8.22
C TRP A 113 -14.63 -11.66 7.50
N VAL A 114 -14.34 -11.14 6.29
CA VAL A 114 -15.35 -10.44 5.49
C VAL A 114 -16.50 -11.36 5.12
N ARG A 115 -16.23 -12.62 4.75
CA ARG A 115 -17.26 -13.63 4.45
C ARG A 115 -18.14 -13.94 5.65
N ASP A 116 -17.57 -14.09 6.85
CA ASP A 116 -18.35 -14.26 8.09
C ASP A 116 -19.25 -13.06 8.36
N LEU A 117 -18.73 -11.85 8.15
CA LEU A 117 -19.50 -10.61 8.36
C LEU A 117 -20.70 -10.51 7.41
N MET A 118 -20.52 -10.89 6.14
CA MET A 118 -21.57 -10.83 5.11
C MET A 118 -22.58 -11.98 5.20
N GLY A 119 -22.25 -13.05 5.93
CA GLY A 119 -23.15 -14.19 6.15
C GLY A 119 -24.10 -14.01 7.35
N ARG A 120 -23.95 -12.91 8.09
CA ARG A 120 -24.85 -12.49 9.18
C ARG A 120 -25.95 -11.58 8.65
#